data_AF-A0A6P2D3P1-F1
#
_entry.id   AF-A0A6P2D3P1-F1
#
_cell.length_a   1.000
_cell.length_b   1.000
_cell.length_c   1.000
_cell.angle_alpha   90.00
_cell.angle_beta   90.00
_cell.angle_gamma   90.00
#
_symmetry.space_group_name_H-M   'P 1'
#
loop_
_entity.id
_entity.type
_entity.pdbx_description
1 polymer ?
#
loop_
_entity_poly.entity_id
_entity_poly.type
_entity_poly.pdbx_seq_one_letter_code
_entity_poly.pdbx_strand_id
1 'polypeptide(L)'
;MTEKQWLKCTEPELMSELLKAKLSARKSRLLTCAICRDMGREIKDERYWKVIDTGELWADEGNQPPETEEVWETGFILYDEARAAGDFNASIVTLRTTSCVEPDPLHLFFQQPKPEQQGWRRVLKISSEIVDRVFGDETEGQVQVRKERRTWCCYAREILGNPFRPVTFTPDWRTSTALTLAARVYESRDFSAMPILADALQDAGCENADILNHCRGGGPHVRGCWVVDLVLGKE
;
A
#
# COMPACT_ATOMS: atom_id res chain seq x y z
N MET A 1 3.00 -10.77 -17.14
CA MET A 1 2.31 -9.51 -17.49
C MET A 1 3.20 -8.67 -18.40
N THR A 2 2.65 -7.97 -19.39
CA THR A 2 3.35 -6.99 -20.26
C THR A 2 3.19 -5.56 -19.75
N GLU A 3 3.98 -4.61 -20.27
CA GLU A 3 3.84 -3.18 -19.93
C GLU A 3 2.42 -2.65 -20.15
N LYS A 4 1.82 -2.93 -21.31
CA LYS A 4 0.45 -2.48 -21.62
C LYS A 4 -0.58 -3.06 -20.67
N GLN A 5 -0.40 -4.32 -20.25
CA GLN A 5 -1.26 -4.96 -19.25
C GLN A 5 -1.08 -4.29 -17.88
N TRP A 6 0.17 -4.04 -17.46
CA TRP A 6 0.49 -3.36 -16.20
C TRP A 6 -0.17 -1.99 -16.05
N LEU A 7 -0.05 -1.15 -17.09
CA LEU A 7 -0.60 0.22 -17.08
C LEU A 7 -2.14 0.24 -17.06
N LYS A 8 -2.81 -0.81 -17.53
CA LYS A 8 -4.28 -0.89 -17.60
C LYS A 8 -4.91 -1.82 -16.56
N CYS A 9 -4.10 -2.56 -15.79
CA CYS A 9 -4.60 -3.59 -14.88
C CYS A 9 -5.40 -2.95 -13.73
N THR A 10 -6.61 -3.47 -13.52
CA THR A 10 -7.50 -3.14 -12.40
C THR A 10 -7.74 -4.33 -11.47
N GLU A 11 -7.10 -5.46 -11.74
CA GLU A 11 -7.22 -6.70 -10.97
C GLU A 11 -5.89 -7.00 -10.24
N PRO A 12 -5.85 -6.87 -8.89
CA PRO A 12 -4.65 -7.06 -8.07
C PRO A 12 -3.98 -8.44 -8.23
N GLU A 13 -4.77 -9.51 -8.42
CA GLU A 13 -4.29 -10.89 -8.56
C GLU A 13 -3.52 -11.10 -9.87
N LEU A 14 -3.86 -10.36 -10.92
CA LEU A 14 -3.06 -10.40 -12.15
C LEU A 14 -1.68 -9.75 -11.94
N MET A 15 -1.58 -8.79 -11.01
CA MET A 15 -0.32 -8.13 -10.67
C MET A 15 0.50 -8.91 -9.63
N SER A 16 -0.11 -9.82 -8.86
CA SER A 16 0.49 -10.43 -7.66
C SER A 16 1.82 -11.12 -7.93
N GLU A 17 1.92 -11.91 -9.00
CA GLU A 17 3.15 -12.65 -9.32
C GLU A 17 4.29 -11.70 -9.71
N LEU A 18 3.98 -10.61 -10.42
CA LEU A 18 4.98 -9.59 -10.75
C LEU A 18 5.38 -8.81 -9.49
N LEU A 19 4.42 -8.46 -8.63
CA LEU A 19 4.67 -7.74 -7.38
C LEU A 19 5.55 -8.55 -6.42
N LYS A 20 5.22 -9.83 -6.19
CA LYS A 20 6.03 -10.74 -5.36
C LYS A 20 7.46 -10.88 -5.88
N ALA A 21 7.64 -10.84 -7.21
CA ALA A 21 8.95 -10.98 -7.83
C ALA A 21 9.79 -9.68 -7.82
N LYS A 22 9.16 -8.51 -7.64
CA LYS A 22 9.81 -7.20 -7.86
C LYS A 22 9.82 -6.28 -6.66
N LEU A 23 8.86 -6.41 -5.73
CA LEU A 23 8.84 -5.60 -4.52
C LEU A 23 9.90 -6.12 -3.53
N SER A 24 10.65 -5.18 -2.95
CA SER A 24 11.44 -5.46 -1.74
C SER A 24 10.51 -5.68 -0.54
N ALA A 25 11.05 -6.18 0.58
CA ALA A 25 10.30 -6.30 1.83
C ALA A 25 9.76 -4.92 2.29
N ARG A 26 10.58 -3.87 2.17
CA ARG A 26 10.19 -2.48 2.43
C ARG A 26 9.00 -2.05 1.57
N LYS A 27 9.11 -2.15 0.25
CA LYS A 27 8.04 -1.72 -0.67
C LYS A 27 6.77 -2.56 -0.53
N SER A 28 6.91 -3.86 -0.23
CA SER A 28 5.77 -4.74 0.07
C SER A 28 5.00 -4.26 1.30
N ARG A 29 5.71 -3.88 2.36
CA ARG A 29 5.10 -3.36 3.59
C ARG A 29 4.43 -2.00 3.37
N LEU A 30 5.07 -1.08 2.63
CA LEU A 30 4.47 0.22 2.29
C LEU A 30 3.21 0.08 1.43
N LEU A 31 3.17 -0.89 0.50
CA LEU A 31 1.96 -1.19 -0.27
C LEU A 31 0.82 -1.62 0.63
N THR A 32 1.09 -2.52 1.56
CA THR A 32 0.11 -2.96 2.56
C THR A 32 -0.38 -1.81 3.43
N CYS A 33 0.52 -0.98 3.94
CA CYS A 33 0.17 0.18 4.76
C CYS A 33 -0.72 1.16 3.97
N ALA A 34 -0.37 1.47 2.71
CA ALA A 34 -1.17 2.34 1.85
C ALA A 34 -2.58 1.80 1.62
N ILE A 35 -2.72 0.49 1.38
CA ILE A 35 -4.02 -0.17 1.24
C ILE A 35 -4.82 -0.07 2.55
N CYS A 36 -4.20 -0.37 3.69
CA CYS A 36 -4.86 -0.30 4.99
C CYS A 36 -5.36 1.12 5.29
N ARG A 37 -4.54 2.15 5.08
CA ARG A 37 -4.97 3.55 5.29
C ARG A 37 -6.22 3.92 4.51
N ASP A 38 -6.28 3.52 3.23
CA ASP A 38 -7.44 3.81 2.37
C ASP A 38 -8.70 3.06 2.83
N MET A 39 -8.54 1.77 3.16
CA MET A 39 -9.62 0.92 3.64
C MET A 39 -10.18 1.41 4.99
N GLY A 40 -9.32 1.83 5.90
CA GLY A 40 -9.66 2.24 7.26
C GLY A 40 -9.88 3.72 7.46
N ARG A 41 -10.04 4.52 6.41
CA ARG A 41 -10.22 5.98 6.51
C ARG A 41 -11.33 6.44 7.47
N GLU A 42 -12.36 5.62 7.69
CA GLU A 42 -13.48 5.91 8.60
C GLU A 42 -13.25 5.38 10.04
N ILE A 43 -12.19 4.58 10.27
CA ILE A 43 -11.85 4.02 11.57
C ILE A 43 -11.29 5.13 12.47
N LYS A 44 -11.97 5.39 13.59
CA LYS A 44 -11.60 6.44 14.53
C LYS A 44 -10.67 5.96 15.65
N ASP A 45 -10.53 4.64 15.80
CA ASP A 45 -9.70 4.08 16.86
C ASP A 45 -8.22 4.30 16.57
N GLU A 46 -7.52 5.02 17.44
CA GLU A 46 -6.10 5.33 17.27
C GLU A 46 -5.21 4.08 17.24
N ARG A 47 -5.64 2.99 17.89
CA ARG A 47 -4.94 1.71 17.86
C ARG A 47 -4.80 1.18 16.44
N TYR A 48 -5.81 1.38 15.59
CA TYR A 48 -5.78 0.97 14.18
C TYR A 48 -4.64 1.67 13.41
N TRP A 49 -4.52 2.98 13.63
CA TRP A 49 -3.52 3.81 12.97
C TRP A 49 -2.11 3.52 13.49
N LYS A 50 -1.97 3.22 14.80
CA LYS A 50 -0.69 2.80 15.41
C LYS A 50 -0.10 1.57 14.71
N VAL A 51 -0.92 0.56 14.38
CA VAL A 51 -0.45 -0.64 13.64
C VAL A 51 0.16 -0.26 12.29
N ILE A 52 -0.50 0.64 11.55
CA ILE A 52 -0.04 1.09 10.23
C ILE A 52 1.23 1.93 10.37
N ASP A 53 1.28 2.86 11.32
CA ASP A 53 2.46 3.70 11.56
C ASP A 53 3.68 2.87 11.94
N THR A 54 3.52 1.85 12.79
CA THR A 54 4.60 0.89 13.11
C THR A 54 5.05 0.11 11.88
N GLY A 55 4.13 -0.31 11.01
CA GLY A 55 4.46 -0.97 9.75
C GLY A 55 5.27 -0.08 8.80
N GLU A 56 4.93 1.20 8.69
CA GLU A 56 5.68 2.16 7.88
C GLU A 56 7.05 2.48 8.48
N LEU A 57 7.16 2.57 9.81
CA LEU A 57 8.43 2.75 10.50
C LEU A 57 9.36 1.56 10.26
N TRP A 58 8.84 0.34 10.42
CA TRP A 58 9.58 -0.89 10.13
C TRP A 58 10.10 -0.90 8.68
N ALA A 59 9.25 -0.49 7.73
CA ALA A 59 9.64 -0.46 6.33
C ALA A 59 10.87 0.43 6.09
N ASP A 60 10.99 1.56 6.81
CA ASP A 60 12.07 2.53 6.61
C ASP A 60 13.32 2.31 7.46
N GLU A 61 13.18 1.81 8.69
CA GLU A 61 14.31 1.59 9.59
C GLU A 61 15.05 0.28 9.31
N GLY A 62 14.41 -0.65 8.58
CA GLY A 62 14.98 -1.94 8.20
C GLY A 62 15.04 -2.97 9.33
N ASN A 63 14.91 -2.54 10.59
CA ASN A 63 14.77 -3.40 11.76
C ASN A 63 13.31 -3.46 12.21
N GLN A 64 12.89 -4.62 12.70
CA GLN A 64 11.57 -4.81 13.29
C GLN A 64 11.46 -3.95 14.57
N PRO A 65 10.47 -3.03 14.67
CA PRO A 65 10.25 -2.26 15.89
C PRO A 65 9.94 -3.18 17.08
N PRO A 66 10.44 -2.88 18.29
CA PRO A 66 10.22 -3.72 19.47
C PRO A 66 8.74 -3.90 19.82
N GLU A 67 7.91 -2.91 19.50
CA GLU A 67 6.46 -2.93 19.75
C GLU A 67 5.66 -3.77 18.73
N THR A 68 6.31 -4.36 17.71
CA THR A 68 5.63 -5.07 16.61
C THR A 68 4.67 -6.16 17.12
N GLU A 69 5.07 -6.92 18.14
CA GLU A 69 4.24 -7.99 18.71
C GLU A 69 3.01 -7.42 19.43
N GLU A 70 3.18 -6.38 20.25
CA GLU A 70 2.08 -5.67 20.94
C GLU A 70 1.07 -5.08 19.94
N VAL A 71 1.54 -4.42 18.87
CA VAL A 71 0.65 -3.82 17.88
C VAL A 71 0.00 -4.89 16.98
N TRP A 72 0.64 -6.03 16.78
CA TRP A 72 0.05 -7.16 16.06
C TRP A 72 -1.13 -7.75 16.84
N GLU A 73 -0.98 -8.00 18.14
CA GLU A 73 -2.07 -8.42 19.03
C GLU A 73 -3.21 -7.40 19.05
N THR A 74 -2.87 -6.11 19.06
CA THR A 74 -3.84 -5.01 18.99
C THR A 74 -4.74 -5.10 17.75
N GLY A 75 -4.22 -5.52 16.60
CA GLY A 75 -5.04 -5.73 15.40
C GLY A 75 -6.10 -6.82 15.55
N PHE A 76 -5.79 -7.91 16.26
CA PHE A 76 -6.78 -8.96 16.56
C PHE A 76 -7.82 -8.52 17.58
N ILE A 77 -7.41 -7.75 18.59
CA ILE A 77 -8.34 -7.16 19.56
C ILE A 77 -9.36 -6.27 18.83
N LEU A 78 -8.90 -5.39 17.93
CA LEU A 78 -9.77 -4.54 17.13
C LEU A 78 -10.70 -5.34 16.20
N TYR A 79 -10.24 -6.46 15.66
CA TYR A 79 -11.06 -7.40 14.89
C TYR A 79 -12.19 -8.00 15.74
N ASP A 80 -11.86 -8.52 16.91
CA ASP A 80 -12.83 -9.17 17.80
C ASP A 80 -13.85 -8.16 18.35
N GLU A 81 -13.42 -6.95 18.72
CA GLU A 81 -14.30 -5.86 19.16
C GLU A 81 -15.28 -5.43 18.06
N ALA A 82 -14.78 -5.18 16.84
CA ALA A 82 -15.63 -4.82 15.70
C ALA A 82 -16.65 -5.93 15.36
N ARG A 83 -16.20 -7.18 15.41
CA ARG A 83 -17.06 -8.35 15.20
C ARG A 83 -18.13 -8.48 16.29
N ALA A 84 -17.78 -8.25 17.55
CA ALA A 84 -18.72 -8.27 18.67
C ALA A 84 -19.77 -7.13 18.57
N ALA A 85 -19.38 -5.98 18.01
CA ALA A 85 -20.27 -4.86 17.71
C ALA A 85 -21.14 -5.07 16.46
N GLY A 86 -20.92 -6.14 15.69
CA GLY A 86 -21.62 -6.40 14.43
C GLY A 86 -21.14 -5.54 13.25
N ASP A 87 -20.02 -4.83 13.39
CA ASP A 87 -19.40 -4.08 12.29
C ASP A 87 -18.48 -4.97 11.48
N PHE A 88 -19.07 -5.66 10.51
CA PHE A 88 -18.36 -6.59 9.64
C PHE A 88 -17.27 -5.91 8.80
N ASN A 89 -17.51 -4.69 8.31
CA ASN A 89 -16.53 -3.98 7.50
C ASN A 89 -15.32 -3.59 8.35
N ALA A 90 -15.54 -3.00 9.53
CA ALA A 90 -14.45 -2.68 10.45
C ALA A 90 -13.67 -3.95 10.84
N SER A 91 -14.35 -5.09 11.08
CA SER A 91 -13.66 -6.34 11.38
C SER A 91 -12.70 -6.79 10.27
N ILE A 92 -13.12 -6.76 8.99
CA ILE A 92 -12.23 -7.17 7.89
C ILE A 92 -11.06 -6.19 7.73
N VAL A 93 -11.31 -4.90 7.89
CA VAL A 93 -10.31 -3.84 7.77
C VAL A 93 -9.26 -3.96 8.89
N THR A 94 -9.69 -4.21 10.13
CA THR A 94 -8.77 -4.37 11.29
C THR A 94 -8.00 -5.67 11.23
N LEU A 95 -8.61 -6.78 10.78
CA LEU A 95 -7.88 -8.02 10.52
C LEU A 95 -6.79 -7.81 9.47
N ARG A 96 -7.08 -7.09 8.39
CA ARG A 96 -6.09 -6.81 7.32
C ARG A 96 -4.94 -5.92 7.79
N THR A 97 -5.15 -5.06 8.78
CA THR A 97 -4.10 -4.16 9.28
C THR A 97 -2.93 -4.91 9.94
N THR A 98 -3.16 -6.12 10.47
CA THR A 98 -2.09 -6.94 11.08
C THR A 98 -0.97 -7.26 10.08
N SER A 99 -1.29 -7.33 8.79
CA SER A 99 -0.29 -7.53 7.73
C SER A 99 0.75 -6.41 7.65
N CYS A 100 0.43 -5.19 8.12
CA CYS A 100 1.40 -4.09 8.17
C CYS A 100 2.62 -4.44 9.04
N VAL A 101 2.44 -5.34 10.01
CA VAL A 101 3.41 -5.74 11.04
C VAL A 101 3.70 -7.25 11.02
N GLU A 102 3.47 -7.89 9.88
CA GLU A 102 3.79 -9.31 9.64
C GLU A 102 5.04 -9.48 8.75
N PRO A 103 5.83 -10.56 8.87
CA PRO A 103 6.97 -10.80 8.00
C PRO A 103 6.61 -10.86 6.50
N ASP A 104 5.44 -11.41 6.15
CA ASP A 104 4.89 -11.38 4.78
C ASP A 104 3.73 -10.37 4.71
N PRO A 105 3.97 -9.08 4.39
CA PRO A 105 2.93 -8.07 4.45
C PRO A 105 1.85 -8.21 3.37
N LEU A 106 2.07 -9.01 2.32
CA LEU A 106 1.14 -9.13 1.20
C LEU A 106 0.17 -10.31 1.35
N HIS A 107 0.32 -11.14 2.38
CA HIS A 107 -0.41 -12.41 2.47
C HIS A 107 -1.94 -12.25 2.52
N LEU A 108 -2.48 -11.24 3.23
CA LEU A 108 -3.93 -10.99 3.29
C LEU A 108 -4.51 -10.28 2.06
N PHE A 109 -3.65 -9.79 1.16
CA PHE A 109 -4.05 -8.96 0.04
C PHE A 109 -3.89 -9.68 -1.31
N PHE A 110 -2.92 -10.59 -1.43
CA PHE A 110 -2.52 -11.18 -2.71
C PHE A 110 -2.30 -12.71 -2.68
N GLN A 111 -2.56 -13.40 -1.56
CA GLN A 111 -2.54 -14.87 -1.52
C GLN A 111 -3.94 -15.49 -1.62
N GLN A 112 -4.04 -16.50 -2.49
CA GLN A 112 -5.00 -17.58 -2.39
C GLN A 112 -4.57 -18.50 -1.22
N PRO A 113 -5.50 -19.02 -0.40
CA PRO A 113 -5.17 -19.89 0.73
C PRO A 113 -4.29 -21.07 0.32
N LYS A 114 -3.14 -21.26 0.99
CA LYS A 114 -2.39 -22.53 0.90
C LYS A 114 -3.17 -23.63 1.64
N PRO A 115 -3.41 -24.81 1.02
CA PRO A 115 -4.19 -25.91 1.60
C PRO A 115 -3.68 -26.42 2.96
N GLU A 116 -2.38 -26.29 3.24
CA GLU A 116 -1.71 -26.88 4.42
C GLU A 116 -1.84 -26.08 5.73
N GLN A 117 -2.25 -24.80 5.71
CA GLN A 117 -2.45 -24.01 6.95
C GLN A 117 -3.88 -24.21 7.50
N GLN A 118 -4.08 -25.29 8.27
CA GLN A 118 -5.41 -25.71 8.77
C GLN A 118 -6.19 -24.64 9.56
N GLY A 119 -5.52 -23.75 10.29
CA GLY A 119 -6.18 -22.66 11.01
C GLY A 119 -6.83 -21.63 10.08
N TRP A 120 -6.20 -21.36 8.94
CA TRP A 120 -6.57 -20.29 8.02
C TRP A 120 -7.76 -20.63 7.10
N ARG A 121 -7.98 -21.94 6.85
CA ARG A 121 -9.18 -22.43 6.17
C ARG A 121 -10.48 -22.01 6.87
N ARG A 122 -10.48 -21.82 8.20
CA ARG A 122 -11.67 -21.36 8.92
C ARG A 122 -11.93 -19.87 8.71
N VAL A 123 -10.90 -19.03 8.80
CA VAL A 123 -11.03 -17.56 8.63
C VAL A 123 -11.48 -17.21 7.22
N LEU A 124 -10.84 -17.80 6.19
CA LEU A 124 -11.19 -17.52 4.80
C LEU A 124 -12.55 -18.13 4.41
N LYS A 125 -12.88 -19.33 4.90
CA LYS A 125 -14.20 -19.94 4.66
C LYS A 125 -15.33 -19.14 5.31
N ILE A 126 -15.10 -18.59 6.52
CA ILE A 126 -16.03 -17.65 7.15
C ILE A 126 -16.17 -16.38 6.31
N SER A 127 -15.06 -15.81 5.82
CA SER A 127 -15.12 -14.60 4.98
C SER A 127 -15.83 -14.83 3.64
N SER A 128 -15.59 -15.96 2.96
CA SER A 128 -16.21 -16.26 1.67
C SER A 128 -17.69 -16.63 1.83
N GLU A 129 -18.05 -17.43 2.83
CA GLU A 129 -19.46 -17.79 3.09
C GLU A 129 -20.30 -16.60 3.55
N ILE A 130 -19.70 -15.60 4.20
CA ILE A 130 -20.37 -14.34 4.58
C ILE A 130 -20.49 -13.42 3.37
N VAL A 131 -19.42 -13.25 2.58
CA VAL A 131 -19.45 -12.41 1.37
C VAL A 131 -20.48 -12.95 0.37
N ASP A 132 -20.51 -14.26 0.13
CA ASP A 132 -21.48 -14.87 -0.79
C ASP A 132 -22.93 -14.81 -0.26
N ARG A 133 -23.15 -14.86 1.06
CA ARG A 133 -24.49 -14.69 1.67
C ARG A 133 -24.99 -13.25 1.69
N VAL A 134 -24.09 -12.27 1.78
CA VAL A 134 -24.44 -10.85 1.92
C VAL A 134 -24.53 -10.14 0.56
N PHE A 135 -23.72 -10.54 -0.41
CA PHE A 135 -23.58 -9.84 -1.71
C PHE A 135 -24.06 -10.66 -2.92
N GLY A 136 -24.93 -11.65 -2.69
CA GLY A 136 -25.39 -12.66 -3.66
C GLY A 136 -26.19 -12.18 -4.89
N ASP A 137 -26.12 -10.90 -5.26
CA ASP A 137 -26.59 -10.40 -6.56
C ASP A 137 -25.75 -9.16 -6.95
N GLU A 138 -25.69 -8.81 -8.24
CA GLU A 138 -24.94 -7.63 -8.74
C GLU A 138 -25.42 -6.33 -8.07
N THR A 139 -24.79 -5.96 -6.93
CA THR A 139 -25.23 -4.91 -6.01
C THR A 139 -24.08 -3.92 -5.71
N GLU A 140 -24.38 -2.80 -5.04
CA GLU A 140 -23.41 -1.76 -4.61
C GLU A 140 -22.14 -2.33 -3.97
N GLY A 141 -22.22 -3.46 -3.27
CA GLY A 141 -21.06 -4.17 -2.72
C GLY A 141 -20.04 -4.62 -3.78
N GLN A 142 -20.49 -5.11 -4.94
CA GLN A 142 -19.59 -5.48 -6.03
C GLN A 142 -18.94 -4.24 -6.68
N VAL A 143 -19.66 -3.12 -6.75
CA VAL A 143 -19.12 -1.85 -7.25
C VAL A 143 -18.03 -1.33 -6.32
N GLN A 144 -18.25 -1.41 -5.00
CA GLN A 144 -17.28 -0.98 -3.99
C GLN A 144 -16.03 -1.88 -4.00
N VAL A 145 -16.19 -3.21 -4.06
CA VAL A 145 -15.06 -4.14 -4.17
C VAL A 145 -14.24 -3.91 -5.45
N ARG A 146 -14.90 -3.68 -6.60
CA ARG A 146 -14.20 -3.35 -7.86
C ARG A 146 -13.43 -2.01 -7.76
N LYS A 147 -14.00 -1.03 -7.07
CA LYS A 147 -13.36 0.28 -6.83
C LYS A 147 -12.10 0.11 -5.96
N GLU A 148 -12.19 -0.62 -4.86
CA GLU A 148 -11.05 -0.92 -3.97
C GLU A 148 -9.92 -1.64 -4.72
N ARG A 149 -10.25 -2.69 -5.47
CA ARG A 149 -9.29 -3.45 -6.28
C ARG A 149 -8.54 -2.56 -7.27
N ARG A 150 -9.23 -1.65 -7.95
CA ARG A 150 -8.61 -0.67 -8.85
C ARG A 150 -7.65 0.26 -8.10
N THR A 151 -8.02 0.71 -6.91
CA THR A 151 -7.16 1.57 -6.07
C THR A 151 -5.88 0.85 -5.66
N TRP A 152 -5.96 -0.44 -5.30
CA TRP A 152 -4.76 -1.23 -4.93
C TRP A 152 -3.78 -1.35 -6.09
N CYS A 153 -4.29 -1.55 -7.32
CA CYS A 153 -3.45 -1.52 -8.52
C CYS A 153 -2.78 -0.16 -8.72
N CYS A 154 -3.46 0.95 -8.37
CA CYS A 154 -2.84 2.28 -8.39
C CYS A 154 -1.74 2.42 -7.35
N TYR A 155 -1.94 1.97 -6.10
CA TYR A 155 -0.88 1.97 -5.08
C TYR A 155 0.31 1.09 -5.46
N ALA A 156 0.07 -0.07 -6.07
CA ALA A 156 1.12 -0.93 -6.58
C ALA A 156 1.99 -0.24 -7.65
N ARG A 157 1.35 0.54 -8.55
CA ARG A 157 2.06 1.37 -9.55
C ARG A 157 2.76 2.57 -8.92
N GLU A 158 2.16 3.16 -7.90
CA GLU A 158 2.73 4.29 -7.17
C GLU A 158 4.03 3.91 -6.45
N ILE A 159 4.10 2.69 -5.91
CA ILE A 159 5.24 2.23 -5.11
C ILE A 159 6.31 1.52 -5.95
N LEU A 160 5.89 0.68 -6.90
CA LEU A 160 6.84 -0.04 -7.76
C LEU A 160 7.34 0.82 -8.93
N GLY A 161 6.54 1.80 -9.37
CA GLY A 161 6.74 2.46 -10.66
C GLY A 161 6.38 1.56 -11.84
N ASN A 162 7.02 1.79 -12.99
CA ASN A 162 6.88 0.92 -14.15
C ASN A 162 8.05 -0.09 -14.21
N PRO A 163 7.83 -1.38 -13.86
CA PRO A 163 8.91 -2.37 -13.83
C PRO A 163 9.43 -2.74 -15.23
N PHE A 164 8.77 -2.29 -16.31
CA PHE A 164 9.18 -2.50 -17.69
C PHE A 164 9.96 -1.31 -18.27
N ARG A 165 9.98 -0.18 -17.56
CA ARG A 165 10.79 1.01 -17.90
C ARG A 165 11.57 1.47 -16.66
N PRO A 166 12.64 0.77 -16.30
CA PRO A 166 13.52 1.22 -15.23
C PRO A 166 14.06 2.63 -15.54
N VAL A 167 13.99 3.51 -14.55
CA VAL A 167 14.48 4.89 -14.68
C VAL A 167 15.85 4.99 -14.02
N THR A 168 16.83 5.58 -14.71
CA THR A 168 18.11 5.95 -14.10
C THR A 168 17.97 7.34 -13.48
N PHE A 169 18.18 7.44 -12.17
CA PHE A 169 18.10 8.69 -11.43
C PHE A 169 19.49 9.29 -11.23
N THR A 170 19.70 10.52 -11.71
CA THR A 170 20.99 11.21 -11.61
C THR A 170 21.16 11.83 -10.23
N PRO A 171 22.27 11.59 -9.50
CA PRO A 171 22.49 12.15 -8.16
C PRO A 171 22.40 13.68 -8.09
N ASP A 172 22.79 14.39 -9.14
CA ASP A 172 22.76 15.86 -9.22
C ASP A 172 21.34 16.44 -9.08
N TRP A 173 20.30 15.64 -9.35
CA TRP A 173 18.91 16.03 -9.15
C TRP A 173 18.51 16.10 -7.66
N ARG A 174 19.32 15.55 -6.74
CA ARG A 174 19.10 15.64 -5.29
C ARG A 174 19.58 16.97 -4.72
N THR A 175 19.06 18.07 -5.24
CA THR A 175 19.32 19.40 -4.68
C THR A 175 18.73 19.52 -3.27
N SER A 176 19.20 20.49 -2.48
CA SER A 176 18.64 20.76 -1.15
C SER A 176 17.12 21.01 -1.19
N THR A 177 16.64 21.68 -2.24
CA THR A 177 15.21 21.94 -2.45
C THR A 177 14.44 20.66 -2.73
N ALA A 178 14.92 19.82 -3.66
CA ALA A 178 14.28 18.56 -3.99
C ALA A 178 14.22 17.62 -2.77
N LEU A 179 15.32 17.52 -2.02
CA LEU A 179 15.37 16.72 -0.78
C LEU A 179 14.39 17.23 0.28
N THR A 180 14.34 18.55 0.50
CA THR A 180 13.43 19.16 1.49
C THR A 180 11.96 18.92 1.14
N LEU A 181 11.59 19.09 -0.14
CA LEU A 181 10.24 18.82 -0.61
C LEU A 181 9.89 17.33 -0.48
N ALA A 182 10.78 16.45 -0.95
CA ALA A 182 10.59 15.00 -0.88
C ALA A 182 10.43 14.51 0.56
N ALA A 183 11.29 14.97 1.49
CA ALA A 183 11.20 14.59 2.90
C ALA A 183 9.88 15.06 3.52
N ARG A 184 9.47 16.31 3.24
CA ARG A 184 8.21 16.86 3.75
C ARG A 184 6.99 16.08 3.27
N VAL A 185 6.87 15.81 1.96
CA VAL A 185 5.71 15.05 1.45
C VAL A 185 5.70 13.62 1.97
N TYR A 186 6.88 13.02 2.17
CA TYR A 186 7.03 11.66 2.68
C TYR A 186 6.61 11.54 4.15
N GLU A 187 7.09 12.43 5.02
CA GLU A 187 6.81 12.40 6.47
C GLU A 187 5.36 12.78 6.78
N SER A 188 4.87 13.86 6.14
CA SER A 188 3.50 14.35 6.37
C SER A 188 2.44 13.51 5.68
N ARG A 189 2.81 12.74 4.65
CA ARG A 189 1.90 12.05 3.71
C ARG A 189 0.98 13.02 2.96
N ASP A 190 1.30 14.32 2.96
CA ASP A 190 0.66 15.33 2.14
C ASP A 190 1.46 15.51 0.84
N PHE A 191 0.91 14.95 -0.23
CA PHE A 191 1.52 14.95 -1.56
C PHE A 191 1.08 16.14 -2.43
N SER A 192 0.44 17.16 -1.86
CA SER A 192 0.02 18.37 -2.60
C SER A 192 1.20 19.12 -3.23
N ALA A 193 2.40 18.99 -2.68
CA ALA A 193 3.62 19.60 -3.21
C ALA A 193 4.33 18.78 -4.31
N MET A 194 3.76 17.67 -4.78
CA MET A 194 4.37 16.85 -5.84
C MET A 194 4.62 17.62 -7.16
N PRO A 195 3.73 18.49 -7.65
CA PRO A 195 4.04 19.33 -8.81
C PRO A 195 5.23 20.28 -8.58
N ILE A 196 5.38 20.81 -7.36
CA ILE A 196 6.51 21.67 -6.98
C ILE A 196 7.81 20.86 -6.93
N LEU A 197 7.75 19.60 -6.48
CA LEU A 197 8.89 18.68 -6.56
C LEU A 197 9.28 18.42 -8.03
N ALA A 198 8.32 18.31 -8.95
CA ALA A 198 8.61 18.17 -10.38
C ALA A 198 9.42 19.36 -10.91
N ASP A 199 9.03 20.57 -10.55
CA ASP A 199 9.71 21.79 -10.98
C ASP A 199 11.11 21.89 -10.37
N ALA A 200 11.26 21.56 -9.09
CA ALA A 200 12.57 21.51 -8.44
C ALA A 200 13.53 20.48 -9.07
N LEU A 201 13.00 19.32 -9.50
CA LEU A 201 13.79 18.32 -10.23
C LEU A 201 14.15 18.82 -11.64
N GLN A 202 13.23 19.49 -12.33
CA GLN A 202 13.48 20.05 -13.65
C GLN A 202 14.53 21.18 -13.60
N ASP A 203 14.47 22.05 -12.60
CA ASP A 203 15.47 23.11 -12.35
C ASP A 203 16.87 22.53 -12.08
N ALA A 204 16.93 21.34 -11.49
CA ALA A 204 18.17 20.58 -11.28
C ALA A 204 18.68 19.88 -12.56
N GLY A 205 18.00 20.03 -13.70
CA GLY A 205 18.35 19.43 -14.98
C GLY A 205 17.75 18.04 -15.23
N CYS A 206 16.69 17.65 -14.51
CA CYS A 206 15.94 16.44 -14.85
C CYS A 206 15.07 16.66 -16.09
N GLU A 207 15.33 15.90 -17.16
CA GLU A 207 14.54 15.90 -18.39
C GLU A 207 13.73 14.60 -18.57
N ASN A 208 13.76 13.69 -17.59
CA ASN A 208 13.06 12.42 -17.69
C ASN A 208 11.54 12.62 -17.61
N ALA A 209 10.86 12.41 -18.73
CA ALA A 209 9.42 12.58 -18.85
C ALA A 209 8.61 11.67 -17.89
N ASP A 210 9.06 10.45 -17.61
CA ASP A 210 8.33 9.55 -16.70
C ASP A 210 8.35 10.07 -15.25
N ILE A 211 9.50 10.60 -14.79
CA ILE A 211 9.61 11.25 -13.46
C ILE A 211 8.73 12.50 -13.39
N LEU A 212 8.90 13.42 -14.35
CA LEU A 212 8.22 14.71 -14.32
C LEU A 212 6.70 14.55 -14.47
N ASN A 213 6.25 13.67 -15.37
CA ASN A 213 4.83 13.40 -15.55
C ASN A 213 4.22 12.68 -14.36
N HIS A 214 4.98 11.83 -13.65
CA HIS A 214 4.52 11.21 -12.42
C HIS A 214 4.23 12.25 -11.34
N CYS A 215 5.19 13.14 -11.07
CA CYS A 215 5.03 14.21 -10.07
C CYS A 215 3.94 15.22 -10.41
N ARG A 216 3.73 15.51 -11.70
CA ARG A 216 2.66 16.40 -12.19
C ARG A 216 1.31 15.69 -12.33
N GLY A 217 1.31 14.37 -12.32
CA GLY A 217 0.10 13.56 -12.34
C GLY A 217 -0.71 13.76 -11.06
N GLY A 218 -2.02 13.55 -11.13
CA GLY A 218 -2.89 13.72 -9.96
C GLY A 218 -2.73 12.65 -8.87
N GLY A 219 -1.84 11.65 -9.04
CA GLY A 219 -1.75 10.50 -8.14
C GLY A 219 -3.03 9.66 -8.10
N PRO A 220 -3.12 8.63 -7.23
CA PRO A 220 -2.78 8.78 -5.83
C PRO A 220 -1.29 8.65 -5.56
N HIS A 221 -0.79 9.49 -4.66
CA HIS A 221 0.55 9.37 -4.10
C HIS A 221 0.47 8.85 -2.67
N VAL A 222 1.37 7.95 -2.31
CA VAL A 222 1.45 7.34 -0.97
C VAL A 222 2.90 7.25 -0.51
N ARG A 223 3.11 7.01 0.78
CA ARG A 223 4.44 6.74 1.33
C ARG A 223 5.03 5.53 0.59
N GLY A 224 6.24 5.67 0.07
CA GLY A 224 6.85 4.72 -0.88
C GLY A 224 6.65 5.06 -2.35
N CYS A 225 6.10 6.24 -2.67
CA CYS A 225 6.12 6.81 -4.02
C CYS A 225 7.49 6.61 -4.68
N TRP A 226 7.53 5.95 -5.84
CA TRP A 226 8.80 5.57 -6.47
C TRP A 226 9.68 6.78 -6.79
N VAL A 227 9.12 7.94 -7.19
CA VAL A 227 9.92 9.16 -7.42
C VAL A 227 10.47 9.73 -6.11
N VAL A 228 9.65 9.79 -5.06
CA VAL A 228 10.09 10.31 -3.76
C VAL A 228 11.17 9.41 -3.17
N ASP A 229 11.01 8.08 -3.29
CA ASP A 229 12.02 7.11 -2.88
C ASP A 229 13.33 7.28 -3.67
N LEU A 230 13.28 7.56 -4.98
CA LEU A 230 14.48 7.89 -5.75
C LEU A 230 15.18 9.16 -5.23
N VAL A 231 14.43 10.22 -4.93
CA VAL A 231 14.98 11.45 -4.38
C VAL A 231 15.61 11.23 -3.01
N LEU A 232 14.94 10.46 -2.13
CA LEU A 232 15.40 10.17 -0.76
C LEU A 232 16.44 9.04 -0.68
N GLY A 233 16.69 8.31 -1.78
CA GLY A 233 17.61 7.17 -1.80
C GLY A 233 17.08 5.94 -1.05
N LYS A 234 15.78 5.66 -1.17
CA LYS A 234 15.05 4.61 -0.43
C LYS A 234 14.58 3.41 -1.29
N GLU A 235 15.09 3.25 -2.51
CA GLU A 235 14.70 2.15 -3.43
C GLU A 235 14.98 0.74 -2.89
#